data_AF-A0A8H2NN58-F1
#
_entry.id   AF-A0A8H2NN58-F1
#
_cell.length_a   1.000
_cell.length_b   1.000
_cell.length_c   1.000
_cell.angle_alpha   90.00
_cell.angle_beta   90.00
_cell.angle_gamma   90.00
#
_symmetry.space_group_name_H-M   'P 1'
#
loop_
_entity.id
_entity.type
_entity.pdbx_description
1 polymer ?
#
loop_
_entity_poly.entity_id
_entity_poly.type
_entity_poly.pdbx_seq_one_letter_code
_entity_poly.pdbx_strand_id
1 'polypeptide(L)'
;MAQPRLLDLFSQTLSFGLALDERIAEGTVKEQANELQQSFREMLSQARSRALAAGKLPEQVERAAFAVVAWFDEVLTRNPHWLHTITPLQVTLFNTNNAGNEFFEKLSSLRSEEDEVRELYYHVLLLGFVGQYYYETSEHGELAKLKELHARQLPLAPVALHSLGEDGITAQPYGEKDPSGPRYPRQWDQLLLKGAALLALIIPLGYLGWLLLATPQERGPTLAERVERQLQGYQCADLSAQVAEDGTTRVTGYLPRSEDVTRLSQEIQTLEGVKQATFDLAVHIWPHCEAVALLKPWSERNQADHRGLSVTPRAGHAALFSEGERVIVKMHQANYDGYLYVDYYTVDGQVIHLYPNRREPDSGRRINAGEVFTVGERIAEGWEVGPPFGQEMISVIAVDKPLYPAERPEFEPASDYLPYLRGLLEARRDDANLLSDFLFLQTEAKR
;
A
#
# COMPACT_ATOMS: atom_id res chain seq x y z
N MET A 1 -0.80 49.82 -20.61
CA MET A 1 -1.79 48.75 -20.35
C MET A 1 -1.04 47.60 -19.71
N ALA A 2 -1.56 46.99 -18.65
CA ALA A 2 -0.95 45.79 -18.08
C ALA A 2 -0.95 44.68 -19.14
N GLN A 3 0.14 43.91 -19.24
CA GLN A 3 0.18 42.75 -20.13
C GLN A 3 -0.77 41.67 -19.59
N PRO A 4 -1.50 40.95 -20.47
CA PRO A 4 -2.39 39.88 -20.02
C PRO A 4 -1.56 38.75 -19.37
N ARG A 5 -2.09 38.17 -18.29
CA ARG A 5 -1.44 37.03 -17.60
C ARG A 5 -1.77 35.73 -18.33
N LEU A 6 -0.98 34.68 -18.10
CA LEU A 6 -1.26 33.35 -18.67
C LEU A 6 -2.68 32.86 -18.30
N LEU A 7 -3.13 33.08 -17.07
CA LEU A 7 -4.49 32.72 -16.66
C LEU A 7 -5.56 33.40 -17.54
N ASP A 8 -5.40 34.69 -17.84
CA ASP A 8 -6.34 35.44 -18.71
C ASP A 8 -6.37 34.87 -20.13
N LEU A 9 -5.21 34.49 -20.65
CA LEU A 9 -5.03 33.99 -22.02
C LEU A 9 -5.60 32.58 -22.21
N PHE A 10 -5.57 31.75 -21.16
CA PHE A 10 -6.12 30.39 -21.13
C PHE A 10 -7.55 30.33 -20.58
N SER A 11 -8.11 31.45 -20.10
CA SER A 11 -9.44 31.53 -19.47
C SER A 11 -10.55 30.90 -20.31
N GLN A 12 -10.58 31.16 -21.63
CA GLN A 12 -11.59 30.59 -22.53
C GLN A 12 -11.52 29.07 -22.59
N THR A 13 -10.31 28.51 -22.63
CA THR A 13 -10.07 27.06 -22.64
C THR A 13 -10.51 26.43 -21.32
N LEU A 14 -10.21 27.09 -20.20
CA LEU A 14 -10.65 26.68 -18.87
C LEU A 14 -12.18 26.75 -18.72
N SER A 15 -12.81 27.84 -19.15
CA SER A 15 -14.27 27.98 -19.12
C SER A 15 -14.98 26.92 -19.96
N PHE A 16 -14.43 26.55 -21.11
CA PHE A 16 -14.96 25.46 -21.93
C PHE A 16 -14.90 24.11 -21.19
N GLY A 17 -13.77 23.79 -20.56
CA GLY A 17 -13.63 22.56 -19.77
C GLY A 17 -14.57 22.52 -18.57
N LEU A 18 -14.75 23.65 -17.88
CA LEU A 18 -15.63 23.75 -16.71
C LEU A 18 -17.12 23.61 -17.10
N ALA A 19 -17.52 24.28 -18.19
CA ALA A 19 -18.88 24.12 -18.72
C ALA A 19 -19.15 22.69 -19.18
N LEU A 20 -18.13 21.99 -19.71
CA LEU A 20 -18.26 20.58 -20.05
C LEU A 20 -18.40 19.72 -18.78
N ASP A 21 -17.61 19.95 -17.74
CA ASP A 21 -17.68 19.23 -16.46
C ASP A 21 -19.08 19.33 -15.83
N GLU A 22 -19.66 20.53 -15.79
CA GLU A 22 -21.03 20.77 -15.32
C GLU A 22 -22.05 19.96 -16.13
N ARG A 23 -21.95 19.99 -17.46
CA ARG A 23 -22.83 19.23 -18.36
C ARG A 23 -22.67 17.72 -18.23
N ILE A 24 -21.47 17.22 -17.94
CA ILE A 24 -21.22 15.80 -17.65
C ILE A 24 -21.92 15.43 -16.34
N ALA A 25 -21.76 16.25 -15.29
CA ALA A 25 -22.41 16.02 -14.00
C ALA A 25 -23.94 16.03 -14.08
N GLU A 26 -24.51 16.90 -14.92
CA GLU A 26 -25.96 16.94 -15.20
C GLU A 26 -26.44 15.83 -16.15
N GLY A 27 -25.53 15.09 -16.81
CA GLY A 27 -25.86 14.09 -17.82
C GLY A 27 -26.47 14.68 -19.11
N THR A 28 -26.17 15.94 -19.44
CA THR A 28 -26.78 16.68 -20.56
C THR A 28 -25.92 16.70 -21.83
N VAL A 29 -24.77 16.05 -21.83
CA VAL A 29 -23.87 16.00 -22.99
C VAL A 29 -24.45 15.13 -24.11
N LYS A 30 -24.53 15.68 -25.33
CA LYS A 30 -25.06 14.98 -26.52
C LYS A 30 -24.01 14.80 -27.62
N GLU A 31 -22.98 15.63 -27.59
CA GLU A 31 -21.87 15.68 -28.53
C GLU A 31 -20.95 14.47 -28.35
N GLN A 32 -20.24 14.12 -29.41
CA GLN A 32 -19.24 13.06 -29.34
C GLN A 32 -17.95 13.59 -28.69
N ALA A 33 -17.26 12.74 -27.93
CA ALA A 33 -16.02 13.11 -27.26
C ALA A 33 -14.93 13.62 -28.23
N ASN A 34 -14.89 13.11 -29.47
CA ASN A 34 -13.96 13.58 -30.50
C ASN A 34 -14.23 15.04 -30.92
N GLU A 35 -15.50 15.45 -31.02
CA GLU A 35 -15.89 16.82 -31.37
C GLU A 35 -15.52 17.80 -30.25
N LEU A 36 -15.71 17.38 -29.00
CA LEU A 36 -15.30 18.13 -27.81
C LEU A 36 -13.77 18.27 -27.73
N GLN A 37 -13.02 17.19 -27.95
CA GLN A 37 -11.56 17.24 -27.98
C GLN A 37 -11.03 18.12 -29.13
N GLN A 38 -11.66 18.08 -30.30
CA GLN A 38 -11.27 18.94 -31.41
C GLN A 38 -11.49 20.42 -31.07
N SER A 39 -12.69 20.75 -30.56
CA SER A 39 -13.03 22.11 -30.15
C SER A 39 -12.05 22.64 -29.09
N PHE A 40 -11.71 21.80 -28.10
CA PHE A 40 -10.73 22.13 -27.07
C PHE A 40 -9.33 22.34 -27.65
N ARG A 41 -8.87 21.47 -28.57
CA ARG A 41 -7.56 21.62 -29.24
C ARG A 41 -7.45 22.93 -30.00
N GLU A 42 -8.52 23.35 -30.68
CA GLU A 42 -8.57 24.62 -31.40
C GLU A 42 -8.45 25.82 -30.43
N MET A 43 -9.20 25.81 -29.32
CA MET A 43 -9.10 26.85 -28.29
C MET A 43 -7.72 26.87 -27.62
N LEU A 44 -7.15 25.71 -27.31
CA LEU A 44 -5.81 25.58 -26.74
C LEU A 44 -4.74 26.13 -27.68
N SER A 45 -4.83 25.82 -28.99
CA SER A 45 -3.93 26.36 -30.01
C SER A 45 -4.03 27.88 -30.08
N GLN A 46 -5.23 28.44 -30.07
CA GLN A 46 -5.45 29.90 -30.05
C GLN A 46 -4.91 30.55 -28.78
N ALA A 47 -5.06 29.92 -27.61
CA ALA A 47 -4.50 30.40 -26.34
C ALA A 47 -2.97 30.45 -26.40
N ARG A 48 -2.32 29.37 -26.88
CA ARG A 48 -0.85 29.32 -27.10
C ARG A 48 -0.37 30.44 -28.03
N SER A 49 -1.03 30.62 -29.19
CA SER A 49 -0.66 31.67 -30.14
C SER A 49 -0.82 33.07 -29.56
N ARG A 50 -1.90 33.34 -28.81
CA ARG A 50 -2.10 34.63 -28.13
C ARG A 50 -1.07 34.88 -27.05
N ALA A 51 -0.68 33.86 -26.29
CA ALA A 51 0.33 33.98 -25.25
C ALA A 51 1.72 34.31 -25.82
N LEU A 52 2.10 33.63 -26.90
CA LEU A 52 3.34 33.93 -27.62
C LEU A 52 3.32 35.34 -28.22
N ALA A 53 2.20 35.75 -28.83
CA ALA A 53 2.04 37.11 -29.36
C ALA A 53 2.07 38.20 -28.27
N ALA A 54 1.64 37.87 -27.05
CA ALA A 54 1.74 38.73 -25.88
C ALA A 54 3.16 38.76 -25.25
N GLY A 55 4.13 38.03 -25.83
CA GLY A 55 5.52 38.03 -25.40
C GLY A 55 5.85 37.06 -24.27
N LYS A 56 4.97 36.08 -23.98
CA LYS A 56 5.26 35.04 -22.97
C LYS A 56 6.33 34.07 -23.47
N LEU A 57 7.15 33.57 -22.56
CA LEU A 57 8.21 32.62 -22.91
C LEU A 57 7.61 31.30 -23.42
N PRO A 58 8.14 30.70 -24.51
CA PRO A 58 7.62 29.44 -25.04
C PRO A 58 7.54 28.32 -24.00
N GLU A 59 8.53 28.23 -23.11
CA GLU A 59 8.54 27.24 -22.03
C GLU A 59 7.38 27.43 -21.05
N GLN A 60 7.08 28.68 -20.66
CA GLN A 60 5.96 28.99 -19.77
C GLN A 60 4.61 28.68 -20.44
N VAL A 61 4.49 28.97 -21.73
CA VAL A 61 3.30 28.66 -22.53
C VAL A 61 3.08 27.15 -22.63
N GLU A 62 4.13 26.36 -22.83
CA GLU A 62 4.03 24.90 -22.87
C GLU A 62 3.71 24.29 -21.51
N ARG A 63 4.35 24.77 -20.43
CA ARG A 63 4.02 24.34 -19.05
C ARG A 63 2.57 24.66 -18.70
N ALA A 64 2.06 25.84 -19.08
CA ALA A 64 0.67 26.23 -18.89
C ALA A 64 -0.29 25.32 -19.67
N ALA A 65 0.00 25.09 -20.96
CA ALA A 65 -0.82 24.21 -21.79
C ALA A 65 -0.85 22.78 -21.26
N PHE A 66 0.25 22.28 -20.70
CA PHE A 66 0.31 20.97 -20.06
C PHE A 66 -0.70 20.84 -18.91
N ALA A 67 -0.73 21.81 -17.98
CA ALA A 67 -1.66 21.82 -16.86
C ALA A 67 -3.12 21.80 -17.32
N VAL A 68 -3.46 22.64 -18.31
CA VAL A 68 -4.82 22.73 -18.85
C VAL A 68 -5.24 21.42 -19.54
N VAL A 69 -4.32 20.76 -20.24
CA VAL A 69 -4.57 19.47 -20.91
C VAL A 69 -4.72 18.33 -19.90
N ALA A 70 -3.84 18.26 -18.90
CA ALA A 70 -3.91 17.24 -17.84
C ALA A 70 -5.28 17.26 -17.15
N TRP A 71 -5.75 18.46 -16.81
CA TRP A 71 -7.08 18.64 -16.21
C TRP A 71 -8.23 18.33 -17.15
N PHE A 72 -8.18 18.77 -18.40
CA PHE A 72 -9.25 18.50 -19.34
C PHE A 72 -9.39 17.00 -19.65
N ASP A 73 -8.28 16.26 -19.76
CA ASP A 73 -8.33 14.80 -19.89
C ASP A 73 -8.98 14.15 -18.66
N GLU A 74 -8.67 14.62 -17.45
CA GLU A 74 -9.33 14.14 -16.23
C GLU A 74 -10.85 14.44 -16.24
N VAL A 75 -11.27 15.64 -16.68
CA VAL A 75 -12.69 15.98 -16.86
C VAL A 75 -13.36 15.00 -17.82
N LEU A 76 -12.73 14.64 -18.93
CA LEU A 76 -13.28 13.66 -19.87
C LEU A 76 -13.46 12.27 -19.24
N THR A 77 -12.57 11.86 -18.32
CA THR A 77 -12.70 10.56 -17.63
C THR A 77 -13.87 10.49 -16.66
N ARG A 78 -14.45 11.64 -16.25
CA ARG A 78 -15.64 11.69 -15.39
C ARG A 78 -16.90 11.19 -16.11
N ASN A 79 -16.89 11.09 -17.43
CA ASN A 79 -17.93 10.42 -18.19
C ASN A 79 -17.53 8.95 -18.49
N PRO A 80 -18.18 7.95 -17.88
CA PRO A 80 -17.81 6.54 -18.04
C PRO A 80 -17.85 6.04 -19.50
N HIS A 81 -18.66 6.66 -20.36
CA HIS A 81 -18.80 6.23 -21.76
C HIS A 81 -17.58 6.54 -22.64
N TRP A 82 -16.67 7.39 -22.18
CA TRP A 82 -15.54 7.86 -23.00
C TRP A 82 -14.20 7.21 -22.64
N LEU A 83 -14.10 6.50 -21.50
CA LEU A 83 -12.86 5.88 -20.97
C LEU A 83 -12.11 4.99 -21.98
N HIS A 84 -12.80 4.38 -22.94
CA HIS A 84 -12.21 3.49 -23.95
C HIS A 84 -12.42 3.95 -25.40
N THR A 85 -13.03 5.12 -25.59
CA THR A 85 -13.51 5.57 -26.90
C THR A 85 -12.57 6.59 -27.56
N ILE A 86 -11.77 7.30 -26.75
CA ILE A 86 -10.90 8.38 -27.21
C ILE A 86 -9.48 8.21 -26.68
N THR A 87 -8.50 8.68 -27.44
CA THR A 87 -7.13 8.83 -26.95
C THR A 87 -7.01 10.15 -26.16
N PRO A 88 -6.48 10.13 -24.92
CA PRO A 88 -6.26 11.36 -24.15
C PRO A 88 -5.34 12.36 -24.86
N LEU A 89 -5.61 13.66 -24.66
CA LEU A 89 -4.85 14.74 -25.26
C LEU A 89 -3.39 14.76 -24.77
N GLN A 90 -3.12 14.41 -23.52
CA GLN A 90 -1.79 14.26 -22.93
C GLN A 90 -0.88 13.33 -23.74
N VAL A 91 -1.43 12.24 -24.29
CA VAL A 91 -0.69 11.30 -25.12
C VAL A 91 -0.35 11.95 -26.46
N THR A 92 -1.34 12.60 -27.08
CA THR A 92 -1.18 13.16 -28.43
C THR A 92 -0.38 14.46 -28.49
N LEU A 93 -0.42 15.28 -27.44
CA LEU A 93 0.18 16.62 -27.40
C LEU A 93 1.50 16.64 -26.64
N PHE A 94 1.69 15.78 -25.64
CA PHE A 94 2.85 15.77 -24.76
C PHE A 94 3.55 14.43 -24.67
N ASN A 95 3.08 13.40 -25.41
CA ASN A 95 3.67 12.06 -25.40
C ASN A 95 3.79 11.44 -24.00
N THR A 96 2.79 11.67 -23.14
CA THR A 96 2.71 11.08 -21.80
C THR A 96 1.35 10.44 -21.54
N ASN A 97 1.35 9.37 -20.76
CA ASN A 97 0.17 8.74 -20.18
C ASN A 97 0.07 8.95 -18.65
N ASN A 98 0.95 9.78 -18.08
CA ASN A 98 1.11 9.97 -16.65
C ASN A 98 0.99 11.45 -16.24
N ALA A 99 0.19 12.24 -16.96
CA ALA A 99 0.05 13.67 -16.67
C ALA A 99 -0.47 13.96 -15.26
N GLY A 100 -1.23 13.03 -14.66
CA GLY A 100 -1.72 13.10 -13.28
C GLY A 100 -0.60 13.25 -12.24
N ASN A 101 0.52 12.55 -12.41
CA ASN A 101 1.66 12.63 -11.50
C ASN A 101 2.62 13.75 -11.96
N GLU A 102 2.92 13.82 -13.26
CA GLU A 102 3.81 14.82 -13.84
C GLU A 102 3.33 16.25 -13.59
N PHE A 103 2.02 16.49 -13.42
CA PHE A 103 1.49 17.78 -13.03
C PHE A 103 2.10 18.29 -11.71
N PHE A 104 2.16 17.44 -10.69
CA PHE A 104 2.69 17.83 -9.37
C PHE A 104 4.21 17.94 -9.39
N GLU A 105 4.90 17.08 -10.16
CA GLU A 105 6.34 17.21 -10.40
C GLU A 105 6.66 18.55 -11.06
N LYS A 106 5.95 18.93 -12.13
CA LYS A 106 6.13 20.21 -12.80
C LYS A 106 5.80 21.39 -11.88
N LEU A 107 4.72 21.32 -11.11
CA LEU A 107 4.32 22.36 -10.15
C LEU A 107 5.38 22.61 -9.07
N SER A 108 5.94 21.54 -8.50
CA SER A 108 7.00 21.63 -7.49
C SER A 108 8.34 22.12 -8.05
N SER A 109 8.58 21.92 -9.35
CA SER A 109 9.80 22.40 -10.04
C SER A 109 9.75 23.87 -10.48
N LEU A 110 8.61 24.56 -10.30
CA LEU A 110 8.44 25.95 -10.75
C LEU A 110 9.31 26.92 -9.94
N ARG A 111 10.11 27.72 -10.64
CA ARG A 111 10.96 28.75 -10.03
C ARG A 111 10.14 29.95 -9.57
N SER A 112 10.69 30.78 -8.68
CA SER A 112 10.03 31.99 -8.17
C SER A 112 9.75 33.08 -9.22
N GLU A 113 10.26 32.93 -10.44
CA GLU A 113 10.00 33.82 -11.58
C GLU A 113 8.84 33.32 -12.47
N GLU A 114 8.33 32.11 -12.20
CA GLU A 114 7.27 31.46 -12.98
C GLU A 114 5.89 31.59 -12.32
N ASP A 115 5.64 32.74 -11.69
CA ASP A 115 4.45 32.98 -10.87
C ASP A 115 3.13 32.89 -11.65
N GLU A 116 3.11 33.32 -12.91
CA GLU A 116 1.93 33.18 -13.78
C GLU A 116 1.65 31.72 -14.15
N VAL A 117 2.68 30.89 -14.29
CA VAL A 117 2.50 29.44 -14.51
C VAL A 117 1.98 28.81 -13.23
N ARG A 118 2.55 29.17 -12.07
CA ARG A 118 2.11 28.67 -10.76
C ARG A 118 0.64 29.03 -10.50
N GLU A 119 0.25 30.26 -10.81
CA GLU A 119 -1.14 30.72 -10.71
C GLU A 119 -2.08 29.88 -11.57
N LEU A 120 -1.70 29.56 -12.81
CA LEU A 120 -2.52 28.72 -13.67
C LEU A 120 -2.65 27.28 -13.15
N TYR A 121 -1.55 26.67 -12.67
CA TYR A 121 -1.62 25.35 -12.04
C TYR A 121 -2.49 25.36 -10.79
N TYR A 122 -2.34 26.39 -9.96
CA TYR A 122 -3.17 26.56 -8.78
C TYR A 122 -4.65 26.72 -9.15
N HIS A 123 -4.96 27.49 -10.19
CA HIS A 123 -6.32 27.63 -10.68
C HIS A 123 -6.91 26.29 -11.16
N VAL A 124 -6.13 25.49 -11.89
CA VAL A 124 -6.52 24.13 -12.28
C VAL A 124 -6.84 23.24 -11.07
N LEU A 125 -6.08 23.35 -9.97
CA LEU A 125 -6.39 22.66 -8.71
C LEU A 125 -7.70 23.14 -8.05
N LEU A 126 -8.06 24.42 -8.21
CA LEU A 126 -9.33 24.96 -7.74
C LEU A 126 -10.52 24.49 -8.59
N LEU A 127 -10.30 24.22 -9.88
CA LEU A 127 -11.28 23.62 -10.79
C LEU A 127 -11.46 22.10 -10.57
N GLY A 128 -10.92 21.57 -9.48
CA GLY A 128 -11.13 20.19 -9.05
C GLY A 128 -10.22 19.18 -9.73
N PHE A 129 -9.08 19.58 -10.30
CA PHE A 129 -8.05 18.62 -10.70
C PHE A 129 -7.52 17.88 -9.48
N VAL A 130 -7.52 16.55 -9.53
CA VAL A 130 -7.06 15.69 -8.44
C VAL A 130 -5.76 14.97 -8.79
N GLY A 131 -5.62 14.50 -10.04
CA GLY A 131 -4.46 13.76 -10.53
C GLY A 131 -4.17 12.53 -9.66
N GLN A 132 -2.92 12.42 -9.20
CA GLN A 132 -2.45 11.29 -8.39
C GLN A 132 -3.16 11.13 -7.03
N TYR A 133 -3.88 12.15 -6.55
CA TYR A 133 -4.53 12.16 -5.23
C TYR A 133 -6.00 11.68 -5.27
N TYR A 134 -6.42 10.93 -6.29
CA TYR A 134 -7.83 10.55 -6.51
C TYR A 134 -8.47 9.75 -5.37
N TYR A 135 -7.65 9.17 -4.48
CA TYR A 135 -8.09 8.40 -3.32
C TYR A 135 -8.35 9.26 -2.07
N GLU A 136 -7.97 10.55 -2.07
CA GLU A 136 -8.15 11.43 -0.91
C GLU A 136 -9.58 12.00 -0.87
N THR A 137 -10.33 11.70 0.19
CA THR A 137 -11.71 12.20 0.40
C THR A 137 -11.80 13.27 1.49
N SER A 138 -10.70 13.57 2.19
CA SER A 138 -10.70 14.51 3.31
C SER A 138 -10.28 15.91 2.89
N GLU A 139 -10.96 16.93 3.43
CA GLU A 139 -10.61 18.34 3.21
C GLU A 139 -9.24 18.73 3.81
N HIS A 140 -8.61 17.82 4.57
CA HIS A 140 -7.32 18.01 5.24
C HIS A 140 -6.22 17.08 4.68
N GLY A 141 -6.45 16.45 3.52
CA GLY A 141 -5.50 15.56 2.84
C GLY A 141 -4.23 16.25 2.34
N GLU A 142 -3.33 15.51 1.72
CA GLU A 142 -2.09 16.06 1.15
C GLU A 142 -2.38 17.04 0.01
N LEU A 143 -3.43 16.80 -0.79
CA LEU A 143 -3.84 17.75 -1.83
C LEU A 143 -4.24 19.11 -1.23
N ALA A 144 -4.92 19.12 -0.10
CA ALA A 144 -5.29 20.36 0.59
C ALA A 144 -4.05 21.10 1.13
N LYS A 145 -3.08 20.38 1.69
CA LYS A 145 -1.78 20.94 2.12
C LYS A 145 -1.00 21.53 0.94
N LEU A 146 -1.00 20.87 -0.22
CA LEU A 146 -0.34 21.37 -1.43
C LEU A 146 -1.01 22.64 -1.95
N LYS A 147 -2.35 22.70 -1.94
CA LYS A 147 -3.09 23.93 -2.27
C LYS A 147 -2.67 25.07 -1.34
N GLU A 148 -2.64 24.85 -0.03
CA GLU A 148 -2.24 25.87 0.96
C GLU A 148 -0.78 26.32 0.77
N LEU A 149 0.14 25.39 0.53
CA LEU A 149 1.56 25.70 0.30
C LEU A 149 1.77 26.55 -0.95
N HIS A 150 1.11 26.21 -2.06
CA HIS A 150 1.25 26.97 -3.31
C HIS A 150 0.47 28.28 -3.31
N ALA A 151 -0.67 28.37 -2.60
CA ALA A 151 -1.44 29.60 -2.41
C ALA A 151 -0.58 30.74 -1.85
N ARG A 152 0.28 30.44 -0.88
CA ARG A 152 1.20 31.42 -0.26
C ARG A 152 2.31 31.92 -1.19
N GLN A 153 2.57 31.19 -2.28
CA GLN A 153 3.60 31.52 -3.27
C GLN A 153 3.04 32.25 -4.49
N LEU A 154 1.74 32.60 -4.48
CA LEU A 154 1.12 33.36 -5.55
C LEU A 154 1.34 34.86 -5.37
N PRO A 155 1.44 35.64 -6.46
CA PRO A 155 1.54 37.09 -6.38
C PRO A 155 0.37 37.74 -5.63
N LEU A 156 -0.82 37.14 -5.75
CA LEU A 156 -2.01 37.44 -4.96
C LEU A 156 -2.42 36.16 -4.24
N ALA A 157 -2.03 36.05 -2.97
CA ALA A 157 -2.46 34.94 -2.13
C ALA A 157 -3.99 35.00 -1.94
N PRO A 158 -4.68 33.86 -2.09
CA PRO A 158 -6.12 33.78 -1.82
C PRO A 158 -6.39 34.05 -0.33
N VAL A 159 -7.56 34.62 -0.04
CA VAL A 159 -7.98 34.92 1.33
C VAL A 159 -8.20 33.61 2.09
N ALA A 160 -7.67 33.54 3.31
CA ALA A 160 -7.87 32.40 4.18
C ALA A 160 -9.35 32.33 4.63
N LEU A 161 -10.06 31.25 4.27
CA LEU A 161 -11.49 31.12 4.54
C LEU A 161 -11.84 31.19 6.03
N HIS A 162 -10.95 30.72 6.90
CA HIS A 162 -11.15 30.73 8.36
C HIS A 162 -11.04 32.14 8.98
N SER A 163 -10.40 33.08 8.29
CA SER A 163 -10.24 34.46 8.76
C SER A 163 -11.25 35.42 8.13
N LEU A 164 -12.12 34.97 7.20
CA LEU A 164 -13.11 35.83 6.52
C LEU A 164 -14.07 36.57 7.46
N GLY A 165 -14.32 36.05 8.66
CA GLY A 165 -15.16 36.71 9.67
C GLY A 165 -14.43 37.80 10.45
N GLU A 166 -13.10 37.76 10.49
CA GLU A 166 -12.24 38.67 11.26
C GLU A 166 -11.53 39.68 10.34
N ASP A 167 -11.18 39.27 9.13
CA ASP A 167 -10.50 40.08 8.13
C ASP A 167 -11.49 41.01 7.44
N GLY A 168 -11.15 42.30 7.42
CA GLY A 168 -11.97 43.31 6.76
C GLY A 168 -11.93 43.16 5.24
N ILE A 169 -12.92 42.47 4.65
CA ILE A 169 -12.98 42.19 3.20
C ILE A 169 -13.15 43.47 2.36
N THR A 170 -13.68 44.54 2.96
CA THR A 170 -13.87 45.85 2.32
C THR A 170 -13.41 47.00 3.21
N ALA A 171 -13.01 48.12 2.61
CA ALA A 171 -12.51 49.28 3.35
C ALA A 171 -13.59 49.97 4.23
N GLN A 172 -14.88 49.73 4.00
CA GLN A 172 -15.98 50.16 4.86
C GLN A 172 -17.06 49.07 4.90
N PRO A 173 -17.29 48.43 6.07
CA PRO A 173 -17.98 49.07 7.19
C PRO A 173 -17.24 48.96 8.55
N TYR A 174 -15.99 48.49 8.58
CA TYR A 174 -15.24 48.25 9.84
C TYR A 174 -14.74 49.53 10.55
N GLY A 175 -15.06 50.72 10.02
CA GLY A 175 -14.70 52.00 10.63
C GLY A 175 -15.69 52.50 11.70
N GLU A 176 -16.88 51.90 11.79
CA GLU A 176 -17.87 52.24 12.81
C GLU A 176 -17.92 51.16 13.91
N LYS A 177 -18.06 51.61 15.15
CA LYS A 177 -18.16 50.74 16.32
C LYS A 177 -19.56 50.10 16.33
N ASP A 178 -19.62 48.78 16.43
CA ASP A 178 -20.91 48.07 16.48
C ASP A 178 -21.87 48.67 17.52
N PRO A 179 -23.17 48.78 17.19
CA PRO A 179 -24.15 49.32 18.12
C PRO A 179 -24.22 48.47 19.38
N SER A 180 -24.37 49.14 20.52
CA SER A 180 -24.45 48.44 21.80
C SER A 180 -25.80 47.74 21.93
N GLY A 181 -25.77 46.42 22.08
CA GLY A 181 -26.97 45.58 22.25
C GLY A 181 -27.80 45.92 23.49
N PRO A 182 -29.04 45.40 23.57
CA PRO A 182 -30.02 45.76 24.59
C PRO A 182 -29.54 45.45 26.02
N ARG A 183 -29.76 46.40 26.95
CA ARG A 183 -29.40 46.28 28.36
C ARG A 183 -30.53 45.61 29.15
N TYR A 184 -30.36 44.34 29.51
CA TYR A 184 -31.25 43.61 30.42
C TYR A 184 -30.96 43.93 31.91
N PRO A 185 -31.95 43.84 32.82
CA PRO A 185 -31.82 44.20 34.24
C PRO A 185 -30.99 43.16 35.03
N ARG A 186 -29.76 43.58 35.40
CA ARG A 186 -28.61 42.75 35.83
C ARG A 186 -28.58 42.15 37.25
N GLN A 187 -29.65 42.22 38.04
CA GLN A 187 -29.52 41.92 39.49
C GLN A 187 -29.54 40.42 39.81
N TRP A 188 -30.34 39.62 39.12
CA TRP A 188 -30.32 38.15 39.24
C TRP A 188 -29.19 37.52 38.41
N ASP A 189 -28.81 38.16 37.31
CA ASP A 189 -27.72 37.75 36.43
C ASP A 189 -26.37 37.74 37.15
N GLN A 190 -26.05 38.73 37.99
CA GLN A 190 -24.72 38.76 38.63
C GLN A 190 -24.51 37.66 39.68
N LEU A 191 -25.56 37.25 40.40
CA LEU A 191 -25.49 36.14 41.34
C LEU A 191 -25.40 34.80 40.60
N LEU A 192 -26.18 34.63 39.54
CA LEU A 192 -26.10 33.45 38.67
C LEU A 192 -24.77 33.37 37.92
N LEU A 193 -24.24 34.48 37.41
CA LEU A 193 -22.92 34.55 36.75
C LEU A 193 -21.79 34.25 37.72
N LYS A 194 -21.83 34.74 38.96
CA LYS A 194 -20.82 34.42 39.96
C LYS A 194 -20.89 32.95 40.38
N GLY A 195 -22.10 32.41 40.54
CA GLY A 195 -22.30 30.98 40.82
C GLY A 195 -21.83 30.09 39.65
N ALA A 196 -22.20 30.44 38.43
CA ALA A 196 -21.79 29.74 37.21
C ALA A 196 -20.28 29.84 36.97
N ALA A 197 -19.65 30.99 37.22
CA ALA A 197 -18.19 31.15 37.13
C ALA A 197 -17.46 30.29 38.15
N LEU A 198 -17.98 30.18 39.38
CA LEU A 198 -17.39 29.36 40.42
C LEU A 198 -17.53 27.86 40.11
N LEU A 199 -18.68 27.43 39.60
CA LEU A 199 -18.89 26.08 39.07
C LEU A 199 -18.00 25.77 37.87
N ALA A 200 -17.88 26.71 36.93
CA ALA A 200 -17.02 26.60 35.75
C ALA A 200 -15.52 26.56 36.11
N LEU A 201 -15.14 26.98 37.32
CA LEU A 201 -13.77 26.87 37.82
C LEU A 201 -13.56 25.57 38.62
N ILE A 202 -14.54 25.17 39.43
CA ILE A 202 -14.47 23.96 40.27
C ILE A 202 -14.58 22.68 39.43
N ILE A 203 -15.41 22.65 38.39
CA ILE A 203 -15.54 21.47 37.52
C ILE A 203 -14.21 21.09 36.85
N PRO A 204 -13.50 22.01 36.15
CA PRO A 204 -12.22 21.67 35.55
C PRO A 204 -11.12 21.44 36.59
N LEU A 205 -11.13 22.15 37.73
CA LEU A 205 -10.16 21.86 38.81
C LEU A 205 -10.39 20.51 39.46
N GLY A 206 -11.65 20.11 39.66
CA GLY A 206 -12.02 18.79 40.16
C GLY A 206 -11.71 17.69 39.15
N TYR A 207 -11.96 17.95 37.86
CA TYR A 207 -11.57 17.06 36.77
C TYR A 207 -10.06 16.93 36.63
N LEU A 208 -9.31 18.02 36.81
CA LEU A 208 -7.84 18.03 36.79
C LEU A 208 -7.26 17.34 38.04
N GLY A 209 -7.87 17.52 39.21
CA GLY A 209 -7.52 16.77 40.41
C GLY A 209 -7.83 15.28 40.28
N TRP A 210 -8.96 14.94 39.66
CA TRP A 210 -9.28 13.55 39.32
C TRP A 210 -8.32 12.98 38.29
N LEU A 211 -7.97 13.71 37.23
CA LEU A 211 -6.91 13.32 36.29
C LEU A 211 -5.59 13.06 37.01
N LEU A 212 -5.14 13.97 37.88
CA LEU A 212 -3.86 13.81 38.58
C LEU A 212 -3.85 12.65 39.59
N LEU A 213 -5.01 12.27 40.15
CA LEU A 213 -5.14 11.17 41.12
C LEU A 213 -5.54 9.84 40.48
N ALA A 214 -6.20 9.87 39.32
CA ALA A 214 -6.76 8.71 38.62
C ALA A 214 -6.04 8.38 37.32
N THR A 215 -5.05 9.18 36.87
CA THR A 215 -4.11 8.75 35.83
C THR A 215 -3.40 7.52 36.37
N PRO A 216 -3.58 6.34 35.76
CA PRO A 216 -2.72 5.21 36.04
C PRO A 216 -1.31 5.70 35.78
N GLN A 217 -0.45 5.59 36.78
CA GLN A 217 0.98 5.85 36.60
C GLN A 217 1.43 4.94 35.45
N GLU A 218 1.71 5.51 34.27
CA GLU A 218 2.19 4.74 33.13
C GLU A 218 3.51 4.12 33.54
N ARG A 219 3.45 2.86 33.99
CA ARG A 219 4.62 2.04 34.18
C ARG A 219 5.22 1.91 32.80
N GLY A 220 6.48 2.30 32.65
CA GLY A 220 7.21 2.14 31.39
C GLY A 220 7.11 0.70 30.88
N PRO A 221 7.39 0.48 29.59
CA PRO A 221 7.15 -0.81 28.97
C PRO A 221 7.87 -1.93 29.71
N THR A 222 7.16 -3.03 29.94
CA THR A 222 7.74 -4.18 30.62
C THR A 222 8.93 -4.72 29.83
N LEU A 223 9.80 -5.51 30.47
CA LEU A 223 10.90 -6.17 29.76
C LEU A 223 10.38 -7.01 28.57
N ALA A 224 9.27 -7.72 28.77
CA ALA A 224 8.61 -8.50 27.72
C ALA A 224 8.18 -7.61 26.54
N GLU A 225 7.56 -6.46 26.80
CA GLU A 225 7.14 -5.53 25.75
C GLU A 225 8.33 -4.92 24.98
N ARG A 226 9.44 -4.65 25.66
CA ARG A 226 10.67 -4.15 25.01
C ARG A 226 11.32 -5.23 24.12
N VAL A 227 11.37 -6.46 24.59
CA VAL A 227 11.85 -7.61 23.81
C VAL A 227 10.95 -7.81 22.59
N GLU A 228 9.63 -7.84 22.76
CA GLU A 228 8.65 -8.00 21.68
C GLU A 228 8.79 -6.91 20.61
N ARG A 229 8.96 -5.65 21.03
CA ARG A 229 9.20 -4.54 20.11
C ARG A 229 10.48 -4.71 19.28
N GLN A 230 11.51 -5.32 19.85
CA GLN A 230 12.75 -5.62 19.13
C GLN A 230 12.52 -6.70 18.06
N LEU A 231 11.69 -7.71 18.35
CA LEU A 231 11.38 -8.80 17.40
C LEU A 231 10.63 -8.29 16.16
N GLN A 232 9.73 -7.32 16.33
CA GLN A 232 8.91 -6.75 15.25
C GLN A 232 9.71 -5.96 14.19
N GLY A 233 10.99 -5.67 14.43
CA GLY A 233 11.84 -4.94 13.49
C GLY A 233 12.33 -5.76 12.29
N TYR A 234 12.13 -7.07 12.29
CA TYR A 234 12.66 -7.98 11.27
C TYR A 234 11.56 -8.34 10.24
N GLN A 235 11.90 -8.20 8.96
CA GLN A 235 11.03 -8.62 7.85
C GLN A 235 11.30 -10.08 7.47
N CYS A 236 10.29 -10.79 6.95
CA CYS A 236 10.39 -12.21 6.62
C CYS A 236 10.87 -13.06 7.82
N ALA A 237 10.29 -12.78 8.99
CA ALA A 237 10.66 -13.37 10.26
C ALA A 237 9.40 -13.73 11.05
N ASP A 238 9.47 -14.83 11.78
CA ASP A 238 8.46 -15.24 12.75
C ASP A 238 9.19 -15.57 14.03
N LEU A 239 9.08 -14.68 15.01
CA LEU A 239 9.85 -14.68 16.24
C LEU A 239 8.90 -14.60 17.41
N SER A 240 9.17 -15.39 18.44
CA SER A 240 8.45 -15.34 19.70
C SER A 240 9.43 -15.34 20.87
N ALA A 241 9.14 -14.56 21.90
CA ALA A 241 9.92 -14.55 23.13
C ALA A 241 9.09 -14.98 24.35
N GLN A 242 9.73 -15.73 25.23
CA GLN A 242 9.24 -16.01 26.58
C GLN A 242 10.20 -15.34 27.57
N VAL A 243 9.69 -14.39 28.35
CA VAL A 243 10.47 -13.65 29.35
C VAL A 243 9.99 -14.03 30.75
N ALA A 244 10.86 -14.65 31.53
CA ALA A 244 10.59 -14.99 32.93
C ALA A 244 10.77 -13.78 33.86
N GLU A 245 10.16 -13.82 35.04
CA GLU A 245 10.22 -12.74 36.03
C GLU A 245 11.65 -12.42 36.50
N ASP A 246 12.55 -13.40 36.44
CA ASP A 246 13.94 -13.24 36.84
C ASP A 246 14.83 -12.57 35.78
N GLY A 247 14.29 -12.28 34.59
CA GLY A 247 15.00 -11.71 33.44
C GLY A 247 15.60 -12.75 32.49
N THR A 248 15.30 -14.04 32.67
CA THR A 248 15.68 -15.09 31.73
C THR A 248 14.77 -15.04 30.50
N THR A 249 15.36 -14.91 29.31
CA THR A 249 14.65 -14.75 28.04
C THR A 249 14.94 -15.92 27.11
N ARG A 250 13.91 -16.54 26.54
CA ARG A 250 14.03 -17.53 25.46
C ARG A 250 13.40 -16.97 24.21
N VAL A 251 14.17 -16.85 23.14
CA VAL A 251 13.69 -16.41 21.83
C VAL A 251 13.75 -17.60 20.88
N THR A 252 12.64 -17.87 20.20
CA THR A 252 12.51 -18.96 19.23
C THR A 252 11.92 -18.43 17.93
N GLY A 253 12.27 -19.03 16.79
CA GLY A 253 11.71 -18.63 15.50
C GLY A 253 12.71 -18.71 14.34
N TYR A 254 12.48 -17.90 13.32
CA TYR A 254 13.37 -17.83 12.16
C TYR A 254 13.59 -16.42 11.61
N LEU A 255 14.72 -16.25 10.92
CA LEU A 255 15.17 -15.00 10.31
C LEU A 255 15.69 -15.25 8.88
N PRO A 256 15.69 -14.23 8.00
CA PRO A 256 16.08 -14.42 6.61
C PRO A 256 17.59 -14.55 6.38
N ARG A 257 18.42 -14.09 7.32
CA ARG A 257 19.89 -14.09 7.19
C ARG A 257 20.56 -14.52 8.47
N SER A 258 21.72 -15.16 8.35
CA SER A 258 22.58 -15.52 9.50
C SER A 258 23.13 -14.28 10.23
N GLU A 259 23.35 -13.18 9.51
CA GLU A 259 23.73 -11.88 10.09
C GLU A 259 22.65 -11.34 11.02
N ASP A 260 21.38 -11.50 10.64
CA ASP A 260 20.24 -11.06 11.43
C ASP A 260 20.11 -11.87 12.71
N VAL A 261 20.39 -13.18 12.67
CA VAL A 261 20.45 -14.04 13.88
C VAL A 261 21.47 -13.51 14.87
N THR A 262 22.66 -13.14 14.37
CA THR A 262 23.74 -12.62 15.20
C THR A 262 23.38 -11.26 15.79
N ARG A 263 22.84 -10.36 14.97
CA ARG A 263 22.39 -9.03 15.40
C ARG A 263 21.29 -9.12 16.46
N LEU A 264 20.24 -9.91 16.21
CA LEU A 264 19.13 -10.08 17.16
C LEU A 264 19.65 -10.63 18.50
N SER A 265 20.52 -11.64 18.44
CA SER A 265 21.07 -12.25 19.65
C SER A 265 21.85 -11.24 20.50
N GLN A 266 22.64 -10.37 19.87
CA GLN A 266 23.36 -9.30 20.55
C GLN A 266 22.43 -8.24 21.12
N GLU A 267 21.47 -7.76 20.33
CA GLU A 267 20.50 -6.74 20.75
C GLU A 267 19.74 -7.20 22.00
N ILE A 268 19.18 -8.42 21.99
CA ILE A 268 18.45 -8.97 23.14
C ILE A 268 19.35 -9.17 24.36
N GLN A 269 20.60 -9.63 24.18
CA GLN A 269 21.54 -9.79 25.30
C GLN A 269 21.92 -8.45 25.95
N THR A 270 21.91 -7.36 25.19
CA THR A 270 22.26 -6.01 25.69
C THR A 270 21.07 -5.23 26.25
N LEU A 271 19.83 -5.74 26.10
CA LEU A 271 18.64 -5.09 26.63
C LEU A 271 18.65 -5.06 28.16
N GLU A 272 18.45 -3.86 28.72
CA GLU A 272 18.41 -3.66 30.17
C GLU A 272 17.29 -4.48 30.82
N GLY A 273 17.65 -5.37 31.73
CA GLY A 273 16.73 -6.27 32.44
C GLY A 273 16.84 -7.73 31.99
N VAL A 274 17.45 -8.01 30.83
CA VAL A 274 17.80 -9.38 30.43
C VAL A 274 19.03 -9.84 31.22
N LYS A 275 18.91 -10.93 31.96
CA LYS A 275 20.06 -11.55 32.69
C LYS A 275 20.71 -12.67 31.91
N GLN A 276 19.90 -13.48 31.25
CA GLN A 276 20.33 -14.60 30.43
C GLN A 276 19.38 -14.72 29.24
N ALA A 277 19.93 -14.93 28.05
CA ALA A 277 19.15 -15.15 26.85
C ALA A 277 19.54 -16.46 26.17
N THR A 278 18.54 -17.24 25.75
CA THR A 278 18.71 -18.46 24.94
C THR A 278 17.98 -18.30 23.62
N PHE A 279 18.61 -18.75 22.55
CA PHE A 279 18.15 -18.55 21.18
C PHE A 279 18.01 -19.90 20.48
N ASP A 280 16.82 -20.16 19.96
CA ASP A 280 16.49 -21.32 19.12
C ASP A 280 16.00 -20.78 17.77
N LEU A 281 16.95 -20.32 16.97
CA LEU A 281 16.70 -19.53 15.76
C LEU A 281 17.18 -20.28 14.52
N ALA A 282 16.28 -20.44 13.55
CA ALA A 282 16.60 -20.97 12.23
C ALA A 282 16.82 -19.84 11.22
N VAL A 283 17.54 -20.13 10.13
CA VAL A 283 17.63 -19.23 8.97
C VAL A 283 16.70 -19.76 7.88
N HIS A 284 15.77 -18.92 7.44
CA HIS A 284 14.82 -19.20 6.35
C HIS A 284 14.88 -18.04 5.36
N ILE A 285 15.59 -18.21 4.26
CA ILE A 285 15.76 -17.15 3.26
C ILE A 285 14.42 -16.79 2.61
N TRP A 286 14.32 -15.61 1.99
CA TRP A 286 13.21 -15.34 1.06
C TRP A 286 13.41 -16.22 -0.18
N PRO A 287 12.37 -16.90 -0.71
CA PRO A 287 10.94 -16.80 -0.37
C PRO A 287 10.44 -17.79 0.70
N HIS A 288 11.29 -18.67 1.23
CA HIS A 288 10.89 -19.73 2.17
C HIS A 288 10.26 -19.19 3.45
N CYS A 289 10.80 -18.12 4.04
CA CYS A 289 10.22 -17.50 5.23
C CYS A 289 8.78 -17.00 5.01
N GLU A 290 8.48 -16.41 3.85
CA GLU A 290 7.11 -15.98 3.50
C GLU A 290 6.19 -17.18 3.28
N ALA A 291 6.69 -18.22 2.60
CA ALA A 291 5.91 -19.42 2.34
C ALA A 291 5.59 -20.19 3.63
N VAL A 292 6.54 -20.31 4.56
CA VAL A 292 6.30 -20.87 5.91
C VAL A 292 5.30 -20.01 6.67
N ALA A 293 5.48 -18.70 6.71
CA ALA A 293 4.55 -17.80 7.41
C ALA A 293 3.12 -17.93 6.87
N LEU A 294 2.99 -18.03 5.54
CA LEU A 294 1.71 -18.24 4.87
C LEU A 294 1.09 -19.59 5.26
N LEU A 295 1.84 -20.69 5.18
CA LEU A 295 1.31 -22.04 5.36
C LEU A 295 1.17 -22.48 6.83
N LYS A 296 1.85 -21.80 7.75
CA LYS A 296 1.93 -22.16 9.19
C LYS A 296 0.57 -22.52 9.81
N PRO A 297 -0.53 -21.76 9.65
CA PRO A 297 -1.79 -22.09 10.31
C PRO A 297 -2.35 -23.47 9.92
N TRP A 298 -2.15 -23.88 8.67
CA TRP A 298 -2.63 -25.17 8.16
C TRP A 298 -1.67 -26.32 8.47
N SER A 299 -0.37 -26.03 8.62
CA SER A 299 0.62 -26.97 9.14
C SER A 299 0.38 -27.28 10.61
N GLU A 300 0.14 -26.25 11.44
CA GLU A 300 -0.19 -26.42 12.86
C GLU A 300 -1.48 -27.24 13.03
N ARG A 301 -2.49 -26.98 12.21
CA ARG A 301 -3.72 -27.80 12.18
C ARG A 301 -3.43 -29.26 11.81
N ASN A 302 -2.64 -29.50 10.77
CA ASN A 302 -2.25 -30.86 10.36
C ASN A 302 -1.60 -31.64 11.51
N GLN A 303 -0.70 -30.98 12.26
CA GLN A 303 -0.01 -31.55 13.41
C GLN A 303 -0.93 -31.75 14.62
N ALA A 304 -1.70 -30.72 15.01
CA ALA A 304 -2.57 -30.74 16.18
C ALA A 304 -3.71 -31.76 16.06
N ASP A 305 -4.30 -31.88 14.87
CA ASP A 305 -5.40 -32.80 14.60
C ASP A 305 -4.91 -34.17 14.09
N HIS A 306 -3.59 -34.40 14.04
CA HIS A 306 -2.97 -35.62 13.54
C HIS A 306 -3.53 -36.10 12.18
N ARG A 307 -3.66 -35.18 11.23
CA ARG A 307 -4.34 -35.43 9.93
C ARG A 307 -3.52 -36.26 8.95
N GLY A 308 -2.23 -36.44 9.21
CA GLY A 308 -1.36 -37.39 8.53
C GLY A 308 -0.81 -36.92 7.18
N LEU A 309 -1.07 -35.68 6.74
CA LEU A 309 -0.40 -35.15 5.55
C LEU A 309 1.09 -35.04 5.87
N SER A 310 1.97 -35.63 5.05
CA SER A 310 3.41 -35.42 5.21
C SER A 310 4.23 -35.48 3.93
N VAL A 311 5.33 -34.73 3.93
CA VAL A 311 6.39 -34.76 2.93
C VAL A 311 7.71 -35.25 3.51
N THR A 312 8.32 -36.24 2.85
CA THR A 312 9.62 -36.77 3.25
C THR A 312 10.54 -36.99 2.03
N PRO A 313 11.86 -36.82 2.17
CA PRO A 313 12.79 -37.19 1.12
C PRO A 313 12.78 -38.71 0.92
N ARG A 314 12.94 -39.17 -0.34
CA ARG A 314 12.96 -40.61 -0.65
C ARG A 314 14.17 -41.33 -0.04
N ALA A 315 15.34 -40.70 -0.06
CA ALA A 315 16.59 -41.25 0.47
C ALA A 315 16.76 -40.88 1.95
N GLY A 316 17.20 -41.84 2.76
CA GLY A 316 17.11 -41.79 4.22
C GLY A 316 17.75 -40.56 4.89
N HIS A 317 17.01 -40.01 5.86
CA HIS A 317 17.39 -39.13 6.97
C HIS A 317 18.08 -37.78 6.68
N ALA A 318 18.73 -37.57 5.53
CA ALA A 318 19.42 -36.31 5.24
C ALA A 318 18.69 -35.55 4.14
N ALA A 319 18.20 -34.36 4.47
CA ALA A 319 17.68 -33.38 3.52
C ALA A 319 18.82 -32.67 2.76
N LEU A 320 19.90 -33.38 2.44
CA LEU A 320 21.08 -32.86 1.73
C LEU A 320 21.15 -33.52 0.36
N PHE A 321 21.20 -32.70 -0.70
CA PHE A 321 21.25 -33.15 -2.09
C PHE A 321 22.48 -32.57 -2.80
N SER A 322 23.17 -33.39 -3.57
CA SER A 322 24.31 -32.97 -4.39
C SER A 322 23.90 -32.65 -5.83
N GLU A 323 24.67 -31.80 -6.51
CA GLU A 323 24.50 -31.51 -7.94
C GLU A 323 24.33 -32.78 -8.79
N GLY A 324 23.32 -32.77 -9.66
CA GLY A 324 22.92 -33.89 -10.52
C GLY A 324 22.08 -34.96 -9.82
N GLU A 325 21.85 -34.87 -8.52
CA GLU A 325 20.86 -35.72 -7.85
C GLU A 325 19.44 -35.29 -8.20
N ARG A 326 18.53 -36.27 -8.28
CA ARG A 326 17.12 -36.02 -8.57
C ARG A 326 16.37 -35.76 -7.28
N VAL A 327 15.65 -34.64 -7.24
CA VAL A 327 14.70 -34.34 -6.16
C VAL A 327 13.51 -35.28 -6.28
N ILE A 328 13.45 -36.28 -5.40
CA ILE A 328 12.34 -37.22 -5.31
C ILE A 328 11.81 -37.18 -3.88
N VAL A 329 10.54 -36.78 -3.76
CA VAL A 329 9.85 -36.74 -2.47
C VAL A 329 8.76 -37.79 -2.40
N LYS A 330 8.63 -38.37 -1.21
CA LYS A 330 7.57 -39.28 -0.85
C LYS A 330 6.47 -38.50 -0.15
N MET A 331 5.28 -38.58 -0.72
CA MET A 331 4.04 -37.98 -0.23
C MET A 331 3.24 -39.00 0.56
N HIS A 332 2.68 -38.56 1.68
CA HIS A 332 1.62 -39.27 2.39
C HIS A 332 0.40 -38.35 2.46
N GLN A 333 -0.69 -38.75 1.81
CA GLN A 333 -1.92 -37.96 1.80
C GLN A 333 -2.56 -37.92 3.19
N ALA A 334 -3.27 -36.83 3.47
CA ALA A 334 -4.11 -36.69 4.66
C ALA A 334 -5.13 -37.84 4.77
N ASN A 335 -5.74 -37.97 5.94
CA ASN A 335 -6.77 -38.97 6.24
C ASN A 335 -8.14 -38.72 5.54
N TYR A 336 -8.15 -38.06 4.38
CA TYR A 336 -9.33 -37.82 3.56
C TYR A 336 -8.96 -37.80 2.06
N ASP A 337 -9.96 -38.02 1.20
CA ASP A 337 -9.79 -37.95 -0.25
C ASP A 337 -9.76 -36.49 -0.73
N GLY A 338 -8.70 -36.10 -1.43
CA GLY A 338 -8.49 -34.69 -1.80
C GLY A 338 -7.52 -34.49 -2.95
N TYR A 339 -7.31 -33.24 -3.31
CA TYR A 339 -6.27 -32.79 -4.23
C TYR A 339 -5.03 -32.40 -3.45
N LEU A 340 -3.87 -32.59 -4.06
CA LEU A 340 -2.58 -32.32 -3.45
C LEU A 340 -1.77 -31.45 -4.39
N TYR A 341 -1.08 -30.46 -3.83
CA TYR A 341 -0.23 -29.51 -4.54
C TYR A 341 1.15 -29.54 -3.91
N VAL A 342 2.19 -29.76 -4.70
CA VAL A 342 3.60 -29.83 -4.29
C VAL A 342 4.38 -28.78 -5.05
N ASP A 343 4.93 -27.83 -4.33
CA ASP A 343 5.72 -26.73 -4.88
C ASP A 343 7.14 -26.78 -4.33
N TYR A 344 8.11 -26.49 -5.18
CA TYR A 344 9.53 -26.43 -4.86
C TYR A 344 10.01 -24.99 -4.99
N TYR A 345 10.50 -24.43 -3.89
CA TYR A 345 11.02 -23.07 -3.80
C TYR A 345 12.54 -23.12 -3.82
N THR A 346 13.10 -22.52 -4.86
CA THR A 346 14.54 -22.48 -5.09
C THR A 346 15.20 -21.38 -4.25
N VAL A 347 16.53 -21.42 -4.16
CA VAL A 347 17.33 -20.40 -3.46
C VAL A 347 17.34 -19.04 -4.18
N ASP A 348 17.09 -19.01 -5.50
CA ASP A 348 17.02 -17.79 -6.31
C ASP A 348 15.60 -17.19 -6.42
N GLY A 349 14.63 -17.75 -5.70
CA GLY A 349 13.28 -17.19 -5.58
C GLY A 349 12.32 -17.56 -6.70
N GLN A 350 12.56 -18.69 -7.38
CA GLN A 350 11.59 -19.32 -8.26
C GLN A 350 10.75 -20.35 -7.50
N VAL A 351 9.57 -20.61 -8.04
CA VAL A 351 8.67 -21.67 -7.60
C VAL A 351 8.46 -22.60 -8.78
N ILE A 352 8.70 -23.88 -8.53
CA ILE A 352 8.52 -24.96 -9.48
C ILE A 352 7.36 -25.81 -9.00
N HIS A 353 6.31 -25.94 -9.80
CA HIS A 353 5.15 -26.75 -9.45
C HIS A 353 5.43 -28.20 -9.82
N LEU A 354 5.79 -29.02 -8.83
CA LEU A 354 6.14 -30.43 -9.04
C LEU A 354 4.89 -31.29 -9.24
N TYR A 355 3.79 -30.96 -8.57
CA TYR A 355 2.52 -31.66 -8.68
C TYR A 355 1.35 -30.70 -8.35
N PRO A 356 0.32 -30.56 -9.20
CA PRO A 356 0.20 -31.17 -10.50
C PRO A 356 1.17 -30.56 -11.54
N ASN A 357 1.64 -31.39 -12.46
CA ASN A 357 2.55 -31.02 -13.54
C ASN A 357 2.36 -31.94 -14.75
N ARG A 358 2.35 -31.39 -15.97
CA ARG A 358 2.21 -32.13 -17.24
C ARG A 358 3.21 -33.25 -17.44
N ARG A 359 4.41 -33.10 -16.86
CA ARG A 359 5.52 -34.06 -16.98
C ARG A 359 5.38 -35.23 -16.01
N GLU A 360 4.53 -35.10 -14.99
CA GLU A 360 4.25 -36.16 -14.02
C GLU A 360 2.99 -36.95 -14.46
N PRO A 361 3.05 -38.29 -14.51
CA PRO A 361 1.87 -39.11 -14.82
C PRO A 361 0.81 -39.04 -13.72
N ASP A 362 -0.45 -39.27 -14.11
CA ASP A 362 -1.61 -39.31 -13.20
C ASP A 362 -1.78 -38.02 -12.36
N SER A 363 -1.25 -36.90 -12.88
CA SER A 363 -1.18 -35.63 -12.18
C SER A 363 -2.52 -34.90 -12.11
N GLY A 364 -2.75 -34.17 -11.02
CA GLY A 364 -3.98 -33.41 -10.79
C GLY A 364 -5.22 -34.27 -10.47
N ARG A 365 -5.04 -35.59 -10.29
CA ARG A 365 -6.11 -36.47 -9.84
C ARG A 365 -6.43 -36.25 -8.35
N ARG A 366 -7.61 -36.71 -7.95
CA ARG A 366 -7.97 -36.87 -6.54
C ARG A 366 -7.21 -38.06 -5.95
N ILE A 367 -6.50 -37.82 -4.85
CA ILE A 367 -5.70 -38.79 -4.10
C ILE A 367 -6.56 -39.36 -2.96
N ASN A 368 -6.49 -40.68 -2.75
CA ASN A 368 -7.27 -41.33 -1.71
C ASN A 368 -6.69 -41.05 -0.31
N ALA A 369 -7.54 -41.11 0.71
CA ALA A 369 -7.13 -40.97 2.11
C ALA A 369 -5.95 -41.91 2.48
N GLY A 370 -4.88 -41.35 3.02
CA GLY A 370 -3.69 -42.10 3.46
C GLY A 370 -2.87 -42.73 2.32
N GLU A 371 -3.16 -42.41 1.06
CA GLU A 371 -2.38 -42.90 -0.07
C GLU A 371 -0.92 -42.38 -0.02
N VAL A 372 0.02 -43.25 -0.38
CA VAL A 372 1.45 -42.95 -0.40
C VAL A 372 1.98 -43.09 -1.82
N PHE A 373 2.65 -42.06 -2.32
CA PHE A 373 3.22 -42.04 -3.66
C PHE A 373 4.48 -41.16 -3.72
N THR A 374 5.22 -41.25 -4.83
CA THR A 374 6.42 -40.45 -5.08
C THR A 374 6.15 -39.41 -6.16
N VAL A 375 6.70 -38.21 -5.98
CA VAL A 375 6.68 -37.12 -6.96
C VAL A 375 8.11 -36.91 -7.46
N GLY A 376 8.30 -36.73 -8.77
CA GLY A 376 9.61 -36.51 -9.40
C GLY A 376 10.34 -37.78 -9.83
N GLU A 377 9.85 -38.97 -9.46
CA GLU A 377 10.46 -40.25 -9.84
C GLU A 377 10.17 -40.63 -11.30
N ARG A 378 8.94 -40.39 -11.78
CA ARG A 378 8.45 -40.91 -13.07
C ARG A 378 8.67 -39.96 -14.25
N ILE A 379 9.30 -38.81 -14.01
CA ILE A 379 9.67 -37.84 -15.04
C ILE A 379 10.93 -38.34 -15.76
N ALA A 380 10.90 -38.40 -17.09
CA ALA A 380 12.00 -38.96 -17.89
C ALA A 380 13.33 -38.21 -17.70
N GLU A 381 13.29 -36.88 -17.61
CA GLU A 381 14.46 -36.01 -17.43
C GLU A 381 14.74 -35.67 -15.95
N GLY A 382 13.78 -35.95 -15.05
CA GLY A 382 13.91 -35.64 -13.62
C GLY A 382 13.97 -34.15 -13.26
N TRP A 383 13.95 -33.88 -11.96
CA TRP A 383 14.28 -32.58 -11.38
C TRP A 383 15.69 -32.67 -10.81
N GLU A 384 16.69 -32.34 -11.62
CA GLU A 384 18.09 -32.41 -11.21
C GLU A 384 18.50 -31.17 -10.43
N VAL A 385 19.21 -31.37 -9.33
CA VAL A 385 19.79 -30.29 -8.54
C VAL A 385 20.90 -29.61 -9.34
N GLY A 386 20.81 -28.29 -9.47
CA GLY A 386 21.79 -27.45 -10.16
C GLY A 386 22.00 -26.13 -9.43
N PRO A 387 22.97 -25.30 -9.88
CA PRO A 387 23.23 -24.00 -9.28
C PRO A 387 22.08 -23.00 -9.53
N PRO A 388 21.88 -22.01 -8.63
CA PRO A 388 22.62 -21.79 -7.39
C PRO A 388 22.26 -22.79 -6.28
N PHE A 389 23.26 -23.20 -5.51
CA PHE A 389 23.08 -24.14 -4.39
C PHE A 389 22.78 -23.39 -3.09
N GLY A 390 21.96 -23.97 -2.24
CA GLY A 390 21.62 -23.36 -0.96
C GLY A 390 20.53 -24.09 -0.20
N GLN A 391 19.91 -23.38 0.73
CA GLN A 391 18.68 -23.85 1.34
C GLN A 391 17.56 -23.77 0.29
N GLU A 392 16.72 -24.80 0.24
CA GLU A 392 15.55 -24.91 -0.62
C GLU A 392 14.38 -25.47 0.19
N MET A 393 13.16 -25.35 -0.32
CA MET A 393 11.97 -25.75 0.41
C MET A 393 10.95 -26.42 -0.49
N ILE A 394 10.35 -27.50 -0.03
CA ILE A 394 9.18 -28.10 -0.64
C ILE A 394 7.98 -27.84 0.25
N SER A 395 6.91 -27.27 -0.29
CA SER A 395 5.63 -27.19 0.40
C SER A 395 4.62 -28.15 -0.21
N VAL A 396 3.74 -28.65 0.64
CA VAL A 396 2.60 -29.47 0.24
C VAL A 396 1.32 -28.86 0.78
N ILE A 397 0.30 -28.77 -0.07
CA ILE A 397 -1.06 -28.33 0.31
C ILE A 397 -2.03 -29.44 -0.08
N ALA A 398 -2.84 -29.88 0.87
CA ALA A 398 -3.96 -30.80 0.62
C ALA A 398 -5.28 -30.07 0.82
N VAL A 399 -6.24 -30.28 -0.08
CA VAL A 399 -7.57 -29.64 -0.06
C VAL A 399 -8.64 -30.56 -0.67
N ASP A 400 -9.91 -30.39 -0.28
CA ASP A 400 -11.01 -31.25 -0.75
C ASP A 400 -11.43 -30.99 -2.20
N LYS A 401 -11.33 -29.73 -2.65
CA LYS A 401 -11.69 -29.21 -3.96
C LYS A 401 -10.46 -28.60 -4.64
N PRO A 402 -10.41 -28.53 -5.98
CA PRO A 402 -9.30 -27.91 -6.68
C PRO A 402 -8.99 -26.50 -6.16
N LEU A 403 -7.74 -26.26 -5.80
CA LEU A 403 -7.27 -24.98 -5.29
C LEU A 403 -7.27 -23.92 -6.40
N TYR A 404 -6.76 -24.31 -7.57
CA TYR A 404 -6.60 -23.45 -8.74
C TYR A 404 -7.71 -23.65 -9.77
N PRO A 405 -8.14 -22.57 -10.46
CA PRO A 405 -9.14 -22.65 -11.52
C PRO A 405 -8.58 -23.25 -12.82
N ALA A 406 -7.26 -23.17 -13.02
CA ALA A 406 -6.55 -23.69 -14.19
C ALA A 406 -5.16 -24.21 -13.76
N GLU A 407 -4.54 -24.99 -14.63
CA GLU A 407 -3.17 -25.47 -14.45
C GLU A 407 -2.18 -24.28 -14.39
N ARG A 408 -1.25 -24.34 -13.44
CA ARG A 408 -0.18 -23.33 -13.27
C ARG A 408 0.93 -23.56 -14.30
N PRO A 409 1.70 -22.51 -14.67
CA PRO A 409 2.95 -22.70 -15.38
C PRO A 409 3.89 -23.61 -14.56
N GLU A 410 4.86 -24.27 -15.20
CA GLU A 410 5.80 -25.14 -14.49
C GLU A 410 6.74 -24.35 -13.57
N PHE A 411 7.10 -23.14 -13.99
CA PHE A 411 7.98 -22.21 -13.28
C PHE A 411 7.32 -20.85 -13.15
N GLU A 412 7.42 -20.23 -11.98
CA GLU A 412 7.02 -18.84 -11.78
C GLU A 412 7.80 -18.14 -10.65
N PRO A 413 7.93 -16.80 -10.68
CA PRO A 413 8.56 -16.06 -9.60
C PRO A 413 7.76 -16.14 -8.30
N ALA A 414 8.45 -16.37 -7.17
CA ALA A 414 7.80 -16.40 -5.86
C ALA A 414 7.12 -15.08 -5.48
N SER A 415 7.63 -13.95 -5.99
CA SER A 415 7.04 -12.61 -5.82
C SER A 415 5.62 -12.52 -6.37
N ASP A 416 5.32 -13.28 -7.43
CA ASP A 416 4.03 -13.26 -8.11
C ASP A 416 3.11 -14.36 -7.55
N TYR A 417 3.70 -15.52 -7.24
CA TYR A 417 2.96 -16.67 -6.74
C TYR A 417 2.43 -16.48 -5.31
N LEU A 418 3.27 -16.03 -4.37
CA LEU A 418 2.91 -15.99 -2.95
C LEU A 418 1.71 -15.08 -2.65
N PRO A 419 1.58 -13.86 -3.23
CA PRO A 419 0.39 -13.04 -3.07
C PRO A 419 -0.87 -13.71 -3.65
N TYR A 420 -0.74 -14.39 -4.79
CA TYR A 420 -1.85 -15.10 -5.42
C TYR A 420 -2.32 -16.30 -4.57
N LEU A 421 -1.38 -17.11 -4.09
CA LEU A 421 -1.64 -18.22 -3.18
C LEU A 421 -2.31 -17.74 -1.90
N ARG A 422 -1.83 -16.64 -1.31
CA ARG A 422 -2.43 -16.02 -0.11
C ARG A 422 -3.92 -15.74 -0.29
N GLY A 423 -4.30 -15.09 -1.39
CA GLY A 423 -5.72 -14.82 -1.67
C GLY A 423 -6.58 -16.08 -1.76
N LEU A 424 -6.04 -17.17 -2.34
CA LEU A 424 -6.76 -18.44 -2.46
C LEU A 424 -6.93 -19.18 -1.13
N LEU A 425 -5.91 -19.13 -0.27
CA LEU A 425 -5.93 -19.77 1.04
C LEU A 425 -6.79 -18.98 2.03
N GLU A 426 -6.74 -17.64 2.00
CA GLU A 426 -7.59 -16.77 2.82
C GLU A 426 -9.08 -16.96 2.48
N ALA A 427 -9.43 -17.07 1.19
CA ALA A 427 -10.79 -17.38 0.76
C ALA A 427 -11.29 -18.75 1.25
N ARG A 428 -10.39 -19.63 1.73
CA ARG A 428 -10.67 -20.98 2.24
C ARG A 428 -10.22 -21.15 3.69
N ARG A 429 -10.05 -20.06 4.45
CA ARG A 429 -9.55 -20.12 5.84
C ARG A 429 -10.33 -21.09 6.73
N ASP A 430 -11.65 -21.14 6.52
CA ASP A 430 -12.59 -21.95 7.29
C ASP A 430 -12.75 -23.40 6.76
N ASP A 431 -12.06 -23.75 5.67
CA ASP A 431 -12.06 -25.11 5.15
C ASP A 431 -11.27 -26.03 6.09
N ALA A 432 -11.96 -26.95 6.76
CA ALA A 432 -11.36 -27.90 7.70
C ALA A 432 -10.45 -28.95 7.03
N ASN A 433 -10.57 -29.13 5.72
CA ASN A 433 -9.74 -30.05 4.95
C ASN A 433 -8.53 -29.36 4.31
N LEU A 434 -8.46 -28.03 4.31
CA LEU A 434 -7.24 -27.34 3.92
C LEU A 434 -6.13 -27.62 4.96
N LEU A 435 -5.06 -28.26 4.52
CA LEU A 435 -3.90 -28.65 5.31
C LEU A 435 -2.62 -28.35 4.54
N SER A 436 -1.52 -28.19 5.26
CA SER A 436 -0.20 -28.08 4.64
C SER A 436 0.87 -28.83 5.44
N ASP A 437 1.98 -29.09 4.77
CA ASP A 437 3.24 -29.53 5.37
C ASP A 437 4.39 -29.00 4.52
N PHE A 438 5.60 -28.95 5.07
CA PHE A 438 6.77 -28.50 4.32
C PHE A 438 8.06 -29.18 4.77
N LEU A 439 9.00 -29.28 3.84
CA LEU A 439 10.30 -29.89 4.03
C LEU A 439 11.37 -28.92 3.54
N PHE A 440 12.32 -28.61 4.41
CA PHE A 440 13.53 -27.91 4.01
C PHE A 440 14.58 -28.88 3.49
N LEU A 441 15.29 -28.45 2.45
CA LEU A 441 16.37 -29.15 1.79
C LEU A 441 17.60 -28.24 1.76
N GLN A 442 18.77 -28.86 1.66
CA GLN A 442 20.05 -28.21 1.43
C GLN A 442 20.65 -28.80 0.16
N THR A 443 21.02 -27.95 -0.79
CA THR A 443 21.76 -28.35 -1.99
C THR A 443 23.20 -27.90 -1.92
N GLU A 444 24.11 -28.72 -2.47
CA GLU A 444 25.53 -28.41 -2.58
C GLU A 444 26.10 -28.85 -3.94
N ALA A 445 27.17 -28.18 -4.36
CA ALA A 445 27.95 -28.59 -5.52
C ALA A 445 28.53 -29.98 -5.29
N LYS A 446 28.65 -30.77 -6.36
CA LYS A 446 29.31 -32.07 -6.26
C LYS A 446 30.77 -31.87 -5.87
N ARG A 447 31.19 -32.51 -4.77
CA ARG A 447 32.58 -32.45 -4.29
C ARG A 447 33.57 -33.14 -5.21
#